data_AF-A0A1N6LZZ5-F1
#
_entry.id   AF-A0A1N6LZZ5-F1
#
_cell.length_a   1.000
_cell.length_b   1.000
_cell.length_c   1.000
_cell.angle_alpha   90.00
_cell.angle_beta   90.00
_cell.angle_gamma   90.00
#
_symmetry.space_group_name_H-M   'P 1'
#
loop_
_entity.id
_entity.type
_entity.pdbx_description
1 polymer ?
#
loop_
_entity_poly.entity_id
_entity_poly.type
_entity_poly.pdbx_seq_one_letter_code
_entity_poly.pdbx_strand_id
1 'polypeptide(L)' 'MNLKESIERLKEAREKCVNTVDKSTLEKIDNSIEELENMSKVASRANKMKWLSVVVQVLSLIKLAAGFIDLE' A
#
# COMPACT_ATOMS: atom_id res chain seq x y z
N MET A 1 3.17 -9.19 -13.85
CA MET A 1 2.32 -8.53 -12.83
C MET A 1 2.29 -7.05 -13.17
N ASN A 2 1.12 -6.54 -13.55
CA ASN A 2 0.97 -5.15 -13.99
C ASN A 2 0.87 -4.23 -12.76
N LEU A 3 1.52 -3.06 -12.79
CA LEU A 3 1.56 -2.12 -11.66
C LEU A 3 0.15 -1.69 -11.23
N LYS A 4 -0.74 -1.51 -12.21
CA LYS A 4 -2.15 -1.19 -12.00
C LYS A 4 -2.88 -2.30 -11.24
N GLU A 5 -2.63 -3.55 -11.61
CA GLU A 5 -3.22 -4.73 -10.98
C GLU A 5 -2.72 -4.90 -9.53
N SER A 6 -1.46 -4.56 -9.25
CA SER A 6 -0.94 -4.52 -7.87
C SER A 6 -1.63 -3.45 -7.02
N ILE A 7 -1.87 -2.26 -7.58
CA ILE A 7 -2.56 -1.16 -6.88
C ILE A 7 -4.02 -1.54 -6.58
N GLU A 8 -4.72 -2.16 -7.53
CA GLU A 8 -6.09 -2.65 -7.32
C GLU A 8 -6.15 -3.66 -6.16
N ARG A 9 -5.22 -4.61 -6.08
CA ARG A 9 -5.14 -5.57 -4.95
C ARG A 9 -4.85 -4.89 -3.61
N LEU A 10 -4.07 -3.79 -3.59
CA LEU A 10 -3.83 -3.02 -2.37
C LEU A 10 -5.09 -2.27 -1.92
N LYS A 11 -5.89 -1.75 -2.87
CA LYS A 11 -7.19 -1.12 -2.58
C LYS A 11 -8.19 -2.11 -1.98
N GLU A 12 -8.29 -3.32 -2.56
CA GLU A 12 -9.13 -4.39 -2.01
C GLU A 12 -8.70 -4.81 -0.59
N ALA A 13 -7.39 -4.90 -0.36
CA ALA A 13 -6.87 -5.21 0.97
C ALA A 13 -7.15 -4.09 1.98
N ARG A 14 -7.02 -2.82 1.57
CA ARG A 14 -7.41 -1.65 2.38
C ARG A 14 -8.90 -1.68 2.75
N GLU A 15 -9.79 -2.01 1.82
CA GLU A 15 -11.23 -2.15 2.10
C GLU A 15 -11.52 -3.20 3.18
N LYS A 16 -10.79 -4.32 3.15
CA LYS A 16 -10.93 -5.37 4.17
C LYS A 16 -10.44 -4.92 5.56
N CYS A 17 -9.53 -3.94 5.61
CA CYS A 17 -9.02 -3.38 6.86
C CYS A 17 -9.87 -2.23 7.41
N VAL A 18 -10.85 -1.70 6.66
CA VAL A 18 -11.58 -0.45 7.00
C VAL A 18 -12.27 -0.49 8.38
N ASN A 19 -12.70 -1.67 8.81
CA ASN A 19 -13.41 -1.87 10.06
C ASN A 19 -12.50 -2.35 11.20
N THR A 20 -11.23 -2.65 10.90
CA THR A 20 -10.27 -3.28 11.83
C THR A 20 -9.14 -2.33 12.25
N VAL A 21 -8.90 -1.24 11.53
CA VAL A 21 -7.88 -0.25 11.88
C VAL A 21 -8.44 1.09 12.30
N ASP A 22 -7.63 1.82 13.07
CA ASP A 22 -7.90 3.22 13.35
C ASP A 22 -7.88 4.06 12.06
N LYS A 23 -8.65 5.15 12.11
CA LYS A 23 -8.79 6.09 10.98
C LYS A 23 -7.45 6.64 10.49
N SER A 24 -6.46 6.82 11.36
CA SER A 24 -5.16 7.37 10.98
C SER A 24 -4.30 6.35 10.23
N THR A 25 -4.37 5.07 10.61
CA THR A 25 -3.73 3.97 9.88
C THR A 25 -4.37 3.79 8.51
N LEU A 26 -5.70 3.88 8.43
CA LEU A 26 -6.43 3.85 7.16
C LEU A 26 -5.99 4.98 6.21
N GLU A 27 -5.88 6.20 6.74
CA GLU A 27 -5.44 7.39 5.99
C GLU A 27 -3.99 7.24 5.48
N LYS A 28 -3.09 6.64 6.26
CA LYS A 28 -1.72 6.34 5.80
C LYS A 28 -1.70 5.34 4.64
N ILE A 29 -2.56 4.32 4.69
CA ILE A 29 -2.70 3.36 3.60
C ILE A 29 -3.22 4.05 2.34
N ASP A 30 -4.23 4.91 2.47
CA ASP A 30 -4.79 5.67 1.35
C ASP A 30 -3.76 6.59 0.69
N ASN A 31 -3.04 7.38 1.50
CA ASN A 31 -1.98 8.27 1.01
C ASN A 31 -0.87 7.50 0.27
N SER A 32 -0.50 6.32 0.78
CA SER A 32 0.53 5.48 0.16
C SER A 32 0.05 4.85 -1.16
N ILE A 33 -1.22 4.46 -1.24
CA ILE A 33 -1.85 3.99 -2.49
C ILE A 33 -1.91 5.13 -3.53
N GLU A 34 -2.27 6.33 -3.11
CA GLU A 34 -2.29 7.51 -3.98
C GLU A 34 -0.89 7.86 -4.50
N GLU A 35 0.15 7.76 -3.65
CA GLU A 35 1.54 7.96 -4.08
C GLU A 35 1.95 6.93 -5.14
N LEU A 36 1.55 5.66 -4.99
CA LEU A 36 1.78 4.61 -5.99
C LEU A 36 1.07 4.89 -7.31
N GLU A 37 -0.17 5.37 -7.28
CA GLU A 37 -0.92 5.75 -8.48
C GLU A 37 -0.26 6.92 -9.21
N ASN A 38 0.21 7.92 -8.48
CA ASN A 38 0.91 9.06 -9.07
C ASN A 38 2.27 8.66 -9.64
N MET A 39 3.03 7.79 -8.97
CA MET A 39 4.28 7.25 -9.52
C MET A 39 4.06 6.41 -10.79
N SER A 40 2.92 5.71 -10.89
CA SER A 40 2.57 4.91 -12.07
C SER A 40 2.39 5.75 -13.33
N LYS A 41 1.94 7.00 -13.18
CA LYS A 41 1.70 7.95 -14.28
C LYS A 41 2.98 8.60 -14.80
N VAL A 42 4.03 8.68 -13.97
CA VAL A 42 5.28 9.43 -14.26
C VAL A 42 6.44 8.48 -14.63
N ALA A 43 6.15 7.37 -15.31
CA ALA A 43 7.05 6.23 -15.46
C ALA A 43 8.46 6.57 -16.00
N SER A 44 9.43 6.74 -15.09
CA SER A 44 10.88 6.78 -15.35
C SER A 44 11.58 5.65 -14.59
N ARG A 45 12.67 5.12 -15.15
CA ARG A 45 13.44 3.98 -14.59
C ARG A 45 13.92 4.22 -13.14
N ALA A 46 14.15 5.48 -12.76
CA ALA A 46 14.55 5.88 -11.41
C ALA A 46 13.45 5.66 -10.34
N ASN A 47 12.18 5.57 -10.74
CA ASN A 47 11.05 5.44 -9.82
C ASN A 47 10.83 4.02 -9.26
N LYS A 48 11.56 3.00 -9.73
CA LYS A 48 11.29 1.60 -9.36
C LYS A 48 11.65 1.26 -7.91
N MET A 49 12.77 1.78 -7.38
CA MET A 49 13.13 1.55 -5.97
C MET A 49 12.19 2.30 -5.02
N LYS A 50 11.84 3.55 -5.38
CA LYS A 50 10.87 4.33 -4.60
C LYS A 50 9.50 3.65 -4.59
N TRP A 51 9.05 3.14 -5.73
CA TRP A 51 7.83 2.34 -5.83
C TRP A 51 7.86 1.09 -4.93
N LEU A 52 8.96 0.33 -4.95
CA LEU A 52 9.14 -0.84 -4.06
C LEU A 52 9.06 -0.45 -2.58
N SER A 53 9.67 0.66 -2.19
CA SER A 53 9.58 1.19 -0.81
C SER A 53 8.14 1.48 -0.40
N VAL A 54 7.36 2.13 -1.27
CA VAL A 54 5.97 2.47 -0.96
C VAL A 54 5.09 1.21 -0.93
N VAL A 55 5.30 0.24 -1.83
CA VAL A 55 4.60 -1.06 -1.77
C VAL A 55 4.88 -1.79 -0.46
N VAL A 56 6.13 -1.81 0.00
CA VAL A 56 6.50 -2.42 1.29
C VAL A 56 5.82 -1.70 2.45
N GLN A 57 5.77 -0.36 2.44
CA GLN A 57 5.06 0.41 3.46
C GLN A 57 3.56 0.06 3.51
N VAL A 58 2.89 -0.01 2.35
CA VAL A 58 1.47 -0.39 2.29
C VAL A 58 1.27 -1.81 2.83
N LEU A 59 2.12 -2.77 2.41
CA LEU A 59 2.05 -4.14 2.89
C LEU A 59 2.30 -4.26 4.39
N SER A 60 3.27 -3.54 4.94
CA SER A 60 3.55 -3.51 6.38
C SER A 60 2.39 -2.93 7.16
N LEU A 61 1.77 -1.84 6.69
CA LEU A 61 0.58 -1.27 7.31
C LEU A 61 -0.60 -2.23 7.26
N ILE A 62 -0.82 -2.92 6.13
CA ILE A 62 -1.87 -3.94 6.00
C ILE A 62 -1.61 -5.16 6.89
N LYS A 63 -0.35 -5.59 7.03
CA LYS A 63 0.00 -6.68 7.96
C LYS A 63 -0.25 -6.30 9.42
N LEU A 64 0.19 -5.11 9.82
CA LEU A 64 -0.12 -4.54 11.14
C LEU A 64 -1.64 -4.47 11.38
N ALA A 65 -2.37 -3.98 10.37
CA ALA A 65 -3.82 -3.86 10.37
C ALA A 65 -4.56 -5.20 10.50
N ALA A 66 -4.06 -6.23 9.83
CA ALA A 66 -4.63 -7.56 9.83
C ALA A 66 -4.25 -8.39 11.07
N GLY A 67 -3.53 -7.80 12.04
CA GLY A 67 -3.04 -8.52 13.20
C GLY A 67 -1.90 -9.51 12.90
N PHE A 68 -1.34 -9.47 11.69
CA PHE A 68 -0.10 -10.16 11.34
C PHE A 68 1.08 -9.33 11.89
N ILE A 69 1.21 -9.29 13.21
CA ILE A 69 2.48 -8.98 13.84
C ILE A 69 3.20 -10.32 13.94
N ASP A 70 3.98 -10.66 12.90
CA ASP A 70 5.06 -11.63 13.06
C ASP A 70 6.09 -10.96 13.97
N LEU A 71 5.95 -11.23 15.26
CA LEU A 71 6.89 -10.92 16.34
C LEU A 71 7.81 -12.15 16.46
N GLU A 72 8.59 -12.43 15.42
CA GLU A 72 9.65 -13.44 15.46
C GLU A 72 10.94 -12.91 14.81
#